data_AF-A0A535ABJ8-F1
#
_entry.id   AF-A0A535ABJ8-F1
#
_cell.length_a   1.000
_cell.length_b   1.000
_cell.length_c   1.000
_cell.angle_alpha   90.00
_cell.angle_beta   90.00
_cell.angle_gamma   90.00
#
_symmetry.space_group_name_H-M   'P 1'
#
loop_
_entity.id
_entity.type
_entity.pdbx_description
1 polymer ?
#
loop_
_entity_poly.entity_id
_entity_poly.type
_entity_poly.pdbx_seq_one_letter_code
_entity_poly.pdbx_strand_id
1 'polypeptide(L)'
;MPRWLRKKVFNVAARVLTKPRGNYNRILPTDLETLRLTIRKGDVVLVDGDQRVSEVIKYLTQSSWSHVALYVGDELLRRFPTRREELVRLHGQDAQHLIIEALNEGVVASPLAKYAGFNTRVCRPHGLQRDDLQRILNEVLAQLGSSYDLKNLLDLARYFFPVSLIPRRFRRRALDFGSGLPTAVMCSSLIARAFQNVGFPILPATTPATTPRPRRRLRDYLRRPSDPYPAVFRRERPTLVTPRDFDLSPYFEIVKLNGLEAGKFDYRRIKWA
;
A
#
# COMPACT_ATOMS: atom_id res chain seq x y z
N MET A 1 -4.30 34.75 -8.37
CA MET A 1 -2.86 34.39 -8.39
C MET A 1 -2.51 33.82 -9.77
N PRO A 2 -1.49 34.34 -10.48
CA PRO A 2 -1.15 33.89 -11.84
C PRO A 2 -0.75 32.40 -11.89
N ARG A 3 -1.18 31.66 -12.93
CA ARG A 3 -0.90 30.22 -13.11
C ARG A 3 0.59 29.88 -13.05
N TRP A 4 1.45 30.76 -13.56
CA TRP A 4 2.91 30.58 -13.52
C TRP A 4 3.50 30.71 -12.11
N LEU A 5 3.01 31.65 -11.31
CA LEU A 5 3.42 31.82 -9.92
C LEU A 5 3.05 30.60 -9.07
N ARG A 6 1.83 30.06 -9.29
CA ARG A 6 1.37 28.80 -8.66
C ARG A 6 2.28 27.62 -9.02
N LYS A 7 2.67 27.48 -10.29
CA LYS A 7 3.55 26.40 -10.76
C LYS A 7 4.96 26.49 -10.15
N LYS A 8 5.51 27.69 -10.00
CA LYS A 8 6.82 27.90 -9.33
C LYS A 8 6.77 27.55 -7.84
N VAL A 9 5.78 28.06 -7.12
CA VAL A 9 5.58 27.75 -5.70
C VAL A 9 5.38 26.24 -5.48
N PHE A 10 4.60 25.61 -6.36
CA PHE A 10 4.39 24.17 -6.36
C PHE A 10 5.70 23.38 -6.52
N ASN A 11 6.54 23.72 -7.50
CA ASN A 11 7.80 23.02 -7.72
C ASN A 11 8.78 23.16 -6.54
N VAL A 12 8.81 24.32 -5.91
CA VAL A 12 9.63 24.56 -4.71
C VAL A 12 9.11 23.73 -3.53
N ALA A 13 7.80 23.76 -3.28
CA ALA A 13 7.18 22.96 -2.22
C ALA A 13 7.41 21.46 -2.44
N ALA A 14 7.20 20.96 -3.66
CA ALA A 14 7.45 19.57 -4.02
C ALA A 14 8.90 19.15 -3.71
N ARG A 15 9.88 19.97 -4.14
CA ARG A 15 11.31 19.72 -3.88
C ARG A 15 11.66 19.71 -2.40
N VAL A 16 11.03 20.57 -1.61
CA VAL A 16 11.23 20.60 -0.15
C VAL A 16 10.61 19.36 0.51
N LEU A 17 9.42 18.95 0.06
CA LEU A 17 8.66 17.82 0.63
C LEU A 17 9.26 16.45 0.30
N THR A 18 9.86 16.30 -0.87
CA THR A 18 10.52 15.06 -1.30
C THR A 18 11.97 14.96 -0.82
N LYS A 19 12.50 15.97 -0.11
CA LYS A 19 13.87 15.95 0.40
C LYS A 19 14.01 14.83 1.45
N PRO A 20 14.98 13.91 1.30
CA PRO A 20 15.32 12.92 2.32
C PRO A 20 15.67 13.60 3.65
N ARG A 21 15.34 12.95 4.76
CA ARG A 21 15.84 13.32 6.08
C ARG A 21 17.24 12.73 6.23
N GLY A 22 18.16 13.51 6.80
CA GLY A 22 19.57 13.09 6.95
C GLY A 22 19.79 11.85 7.83
N ASN A 23 18.82 11.52 8.71
CA ASN A 23 18.93 10.41 9.64
C ASN A 23 17.77 9.44 9.42
N TYR A 24 17.99 8.40 8.60
CA TYR A 24 17.07 7.27 8.46
C TYR A 24 17.52 6.12 9.35
N ASN A 25 16.63 5.63 10.22
CA ASN A 25 16.94 4.51 11.09
C ASN A 25 16.44 3.20 10.47
N ARG A 26 17.35 2.43 9.89
CA ARG A 26 17.07 1.09 9.37
C ARG A 26 17.13 0.10 10.53
N ILE A 27 15.99 -0.52 10.86
CA ILE A 27 15.87 -1.42 12.01
C ILE A 27 16.58 -2.74 11.74
N LEU A 28 16.35 -3.31 10.56
CA LEU A 28 16.92 -4.57 10.12
C LEU A 28 17.33 -4.47 8.66
N PRO A 29 18.50 -5.01 8.27
CA PRO A 29 18.83 -5.17 6.88
C PRO A 29 17.84 -6.11 6.20
N THR A 30 17.11 -5.61 5.21
CA THR A 30 16.34 -6.45 4.28
C THR A 30 17.32 -7.16 3.37
N ASP A 31 17.39 -8.50 3.47
CA ASP A 31 18.06 -9.31 2.47
C ASP A 31 17.22 -9.33 1.19
N LEU A 32 17.74 -8.69 0.14
CA LEU A 32 17.04 -8.53 -1.12
C LEU A 32 16.86 -9.88 -1.84
N GLU A 33 17.79 -10.82 -1.68
CA GLU A 33 17.67 -12.15 -2.28
C GLU A 33 16.55 -12.94 -1.62
N THR A 34 16.55 -13.03 -0.28
CA THR A 34 15.43 -13.64 0.46
C THR A 34 14.09 -12.97 0.12
N LEU A 35 14.07 -11.64 -0.02
CA LEU A 35 12.86 -10.93 -0.45
C LEU A 35 12.41 -11.35 -1.86
N ARG A 36 13.30 -11.37 -2.85
CA ARG A 36 13.01 -11.79 -4.23
C ARG A 36 12.47 -13.23 -4.30
N LEU A 37 13.01 -14.13 -3.48
CA LEU A 37 12.58 -15.53 -3.41
C LEU A 37 11.22 -15.71 -2.72
N THR A 38 10.88 -14.83 -1.77
CA THR A 38 9.69 -14.99 -0.93
C THR A 38 8.47 -14.24 -1.47
N ILE A 39 8.69 -13.07 -2.08
CA ILE A 39 7.61 -12.19 -2.56
C ILE A 39 6.85 -12.80 -3.75
N ARG A 40 5.54 -12.58 -3.80
CA ARG A 40 4.63 -13.11 -4.83
C ARG A 40 3.83 -11.98 -5.48
N LYS A 41 3.46 -12.16 -6.75
CA LYS A 41 2.60 -11.22 -7.48
C LYS A 41 1.32 -10.97 -6.69
N GLY A 42 0.93 -9.71 -6.57
CA GLY A 42 -0.21 -9.29 -5.77
C GLY A 42 0.11 -9.01 -4.30
N ASP A 43 1.32 -9.33 -3.82
CA ASP A 43 1.77 -8.89 -2.51
C ASP A 43 1.87 -7.37 -2.48
N VAL A 44 1.41 -6.78 -1.38
CA VAL A 44 1.46 -5.36 -1.11
C VAL A 44 2.71 -5.07 -0.27
N VAL A 45 3.59 -4.20 -0.77
CA VAL A 45 4.83 -3.81 -0.11
C VAL A 45 4.64 -2.48 0.58
N LEU A 46 4.68 -2.48 1.91
CA LEU A 46 4.67 -1.28 2.74
C LEU A 46 6.10 -0.79 2.95
N VAL A 47 6.27 0.52 2.89
CA VAL A 47 7.58 1.16 3.02
C VAL A 47 7.53 2.26 4.07
N ASP A 48 8.50 2.23 4.98
CA ASP A 48 8.83 3.32 5.89
C ASP A 48 9.71 4.34 5.13
N GLY A 49 9.10 5.33 4.49
CA GLY A 49 9.81 6.32 3.67
C GLY A 49 10.53 7.37 4.52
N ASP A 50 11.61 7.93 3.98
CA ASP A 50 12.51 8.88 4.65
C ASP A 50 12.27 10.34 4.27
N GLN A 51 11.30 10.61 3.40
CA GLN A 51 10.98 11.95 2.91
C GLN A 51 10.22 12.75 3.97
N ARG A 52 10.26 14.09 3.88
CA ARG A 52 9.48 14.95 4.81
C ARG A 52 7.98 14.66 4.73
N VAL A 53 7.47 14.38 3.53
CA VAL A 53 6.07 13.97 3.35
C VAL A 53 5.76 12.65 4.05
N SER A 54 6.72 11.71 4.11
CA SER A 54 6.56 10.43 4.79
C SER A 54 6.25 10.61 6.27
N GLU A 55 6.90 11.56 6.94
CA GLU A 55 6.65 11.84 8.37
C GLU A 55 5.24 12.36 8.64
N VAL A 56 4.71 13.23 7.77
CA VAL A 56 3.33 13.70 7.88
C VAL A 56 2.37 12.52 7.76
N ILE A 57 2.61 11.63 6.81
CA ILE A 57 1.78 10.43 6.61
C ILE A 57 1.86 9.53 7.85
N LYS A 58 3.06 9.22 8.35
CA LYS A 58 3.26 8.42 9.56
C LYS A 58 2.53 9.01 10.75
N TYR A 59 2.64 10.33 10.92
CA TYR A 59 1.96 11.04 11.99
C TYR A 59 0.44 11.00 11.86
N LEU A 60 -0.12 11.33 10.67
CA LEU A 60 -1.57 11.36 10.45
C LEU A 60 -2.19 9.97 10.60
N THR A 61 -1.49 8.94 10.11
CA THR A 61 -1.96 7.55 10.14
C THR A 61 -1.62 6.84 11.45
N GLN A 62 -0.73 7.40 12.27
CA GLN A 62 -0.19 6.77 13.48
C GLN A 62 0.41 5.39 13.15
N SER A 63 1.25 5.36 12.12
CA SER A 63 1.88 4.17 11.56
C SER A 63 3.33 4.48 11.19
N SER A 64 4.20 3.47 11.17
CA SER A 64 5.53 3.59 10.56
C SER A 64 5.45 3.57 9.03
N TRP A 65 4.38 3.02 8.46
CA TRP A 65 4.22 2.86 7.02
C TRP A 65 3.74 4.15 6.38
N SER A 66 4.60 4.71 5.52
CA SER A 66 4.30 5.96 4.83
C SER A 66 4.03 5.78 3.34
N HIS A 67 4.25 4.60 2.77
CA HIS A 67 4.10 4.36 1.34
C HIS A 67 3.71 2.91 1.10
N VAL A 68 3.13 2.65 -0.07
CA VAL A 68 2.70 1.32 -0.46
C VAL A 68 2.93 1.11 -1.95
N ALA A 69 3.35 -0.09 -2.33
CA ALA A 69 3.51 -0.50 -3.71
C ALA A 69 2.91 -1.89 -3.92
N LEU A 70 2.47 -2.21 -5.13
CA LEU A 70 2.00 -3.55 -5.50
C LEU A 70 3.11 -4.29 -6.23
N TYR A 71 3.49 -5.47 -5.75
CA TYR A 71 4.46 -6.29 -6.47
C TYR A 71 3.83 -6.99 -7.66
N VAL A 72 4.40 -6.76 -8.84
CA VAL A 72 3.93 -7.33 -10.11
C VAL A 72 4.95 -8.29 -10.74
N GLY A 73 6.17 -8.36 -10.21
CA GLY A 73 7.21 -9.25 -10.71
C GLY A 73 7.53 -8.98 -12.18
N ASP A 74 7.56 -10.04 -12.99
CA ASP A 74 7.86 -10.00 -14.42
C ASP A 74 6.63 -9.70 -15.31
N GLU A 75 5.50 -9.29 -14.73
CA GLU A 75 4.23 -9.15 -15.47
C GLU A 75 4.32 -8.19 -16.66
N LEU A 76 5.12 -7.12 -16.53
CA LEU A 76 5.38 -6.20 -17.64
C LEU A 76 6.16 -6.84 -18.78
N LEU A 77 7.14 -7.71 -18.47
CA LEU A 77 7.90 -8.45 -19.49
C LEU A 77 7.01 -9.47 -20.23
N ARG A 78 6.03 -10.06 -19.54
CA ARG A 78 5.10 -11.04 -20.11
C ARG A 78 4.05 -10.39 -21.01
N ARG A 79 3.50 -9.25 -20.58
CA ARG A 79 2.40 -8.56 -21.28
C ARG A 79 2.87 -7.65 -22.41
N PHE A 80 4.07 -7.10 -22.30
CA PHE A 80 4.65 -6.21 -23.30
C PHE A 80 6.01 -6.74 -23.80
N PRO A 81 6.03 -7.86 -24.57
CA PRO A 81 7.28 -8.45 -25.03
C PRO A 81 8.16 -7.49 -25.83
N THR A 82 7.55 -6.56 -26.57
CA THR A 82 8.26 -5.52 -27.35
C THR A 82 9.03 -4.53 -26.48
N ARG A 83 8.69 -4.39 -25.19
CA ARG A 83 9.38 -3.52 -24.23
C ARG A 83 10.39 -4.27 -23.37
N ARG A 84 10.58 -5.57 -23.59
CA ARG A 84 11.51 -6.41 -22.81
C ARG A 84 12.92 -5.85 -22.82
N GLU A 85 13.45 -5.52 -24.00
CA GLU A 85 14.81 -4.98 -24.13
C GLU A 85 14.98 -3.65 -23.39
N GLU A 86 13.98 -2.76 -23.50
CA GLU A 86 13.95 -1.48 -22.78
C GLU A 86 13.98 -1.70 -21.25
N LEU A 87 13.11 -2.57 -20.74
CA LEU A 87 12.99 -2.85 -19.31
C LEU A 87 14.25 -3.54 -18.74
N VAL A 88 14.83 -4.49 -19.49
CA VAL A 88 16.08 -5.15 -19.11
C VAL A 88 17.25 -4.17 -19.16
N ARG A 89 17.29 -3.25 -20.12
CA ARG A 89 18.32 -2.19 -20.15
C ARG A 89 18.19 -1.23 -18.97
N LEU A 90 16.96 -0.88 -18.56
CA LEU A 90 16.70 0.06 -17.46
C LEU A 90 16.91 -0.55 -16.07
N HIS A 91 16.57 -1.82 -15.88
CA HIS A 91 16.51 -2.45 -14.56
C HIS A 91 17.39 -3.71 -14.43
N GLY A 92 18.05 -4.14 -15.49
CA GLY A 92 18.88 -5.36 -15.48
C GLY A 92 18.07 -6.58 -15.05
N GLN A 93 18.60 -7.35 -14.10
CA GLN A 93 17.93 -8.51 -13.52
C GLN A 93 16.66 -8.14 -12.74
N ASP A 94 16.58 -6.92 -12.19
CA ASP A 94 15.40 -6.45 -11.47
C ASP A 94 14.18 -6.20 -12.35
N ALA A 95 14.32 -6.27 -13.68
CA ALA A 95 13.18 -6.24 -14.60
C ALA A 95 12.19 -7.40 -14.37
N GLN A 96 12.63 -8.48 -13.70
CA GLN A 96 11.78 -9.61 -13.28
C GLN A 96 11.09 -9.38 -11.91
N HIS A 97 11.49 -8.33 -11.20
CA HIS A 97 11.06 -8.03 -9.84
C HIS A 97 10.56 -6.59 -9.75
N LEU A 98 9.48 -6.27 -10.48
CA LEU A 98 8.94 -4.92 -10.51
C LEU A 98 7.80 -4.73 -9.50
N ILE A 99 7.70 -3.51 -9.01
CA ILE A 99 6.58 -2.99 -8.21
C ILE A 99 5.91 -1.84 -8.97
N ILE A 100 4.61 -1.68 -8.75
CA ILE A 100 3.85 -0.51 -9.22
C ILE A 100 3.56 0.40 -8.03
N GLU A 101 3.86 1.67 -8.21
CA GLU A 101 3.68 2.71 -7.20
C GLU A 101 3.30 4.03 -7.85
N ALA A 102 2.58 4.87 -7.11
CA ALA A 102 2.30 6.25 -7.51
C ALA A 102 3.31 7.19 -6.87
N LEU A 103 4.09 7.89 -7.68
CA LEU A 103 5.03 8.93 -7.24
C LEU A 103 4.51 10.31 -7.64
N ASN A 104 5.28 11.35 -7.34
CA ASN A 104 4.93 12.71 -7.73
C ASN A 104 4.86 12.88 -9.26
N GLU A 105 5.70 12.14 -10.01
CA GLU A 105 5.66 12.12 -11.47
C GLU A 105 4.52 11.29 -12.08
N GLY A 106 3.79 10.51 -11.27
CA GLY A 106 2.70 9.65 -11.73
C GLY A 106 2.85 8.20 -11.30
N VAL A 107 2.07 7.31 -11.90
CA VAL A 107 2.16 5.85 -11.66
C VAL A 107 3.31 5.27 -12.48
N VAL A 108 4.28 4.66 -11.79
CA VAL A 108 5.49 4.13 -12.40
C VAL A 108 5.72 2.68 -12.01
N ALA A 109 6.48 1.98 -12.85
CA ALA A 109 7.07 0.69 -12.50
C ALA A 109 8.50 0.93 -12.00
N SER A 110 8.80 0.42 -10.81
CA SER A 110 10.13 0.51 -10.21
C SER A 110 10.68 -0.88 -9.92
N PRO A 111 12.01 -1.06 -9.91
CA PRO A 111 12.61 -2.30 -9.42
C PRO A 111 12.38 -2.44 -7.92
N LEU A 112 12.09 -3.65 -7.44
CA LEU A 112 11.93 -3.95 -6.01
C LEU A 112 13.18 -3.53 -5.21
N ALA A 113 14.37 -3.67 -5.82
CA ALA A 113 15.64 -3.25 -5.27
C ALA A 113 15.70 -1.76 -4.85
N LYS A 114 14.83 -0.90 -5.42
CA LYS A 114 14.68 0.51 -5.01
C LYS A 114 14.49 0.65 -3.48
N TYR A 115 13.81 -0.32 -2.87
CA TYR A 115 13.51 -0.30 -1.43
C TYR A 115 14.40 -1.21 -0.58
N ALA A 116 15.50 -1.73 -1.13
CA ALA A 116 16.43 -2.57 -0.38
C ALA A 116 16.98 -1.87 0.88
N GLY A 117 17.23 -0.56 0.81
CA GLY A 117 17.74 0.25 1.93
C GLY A 117 16.70 0.68 2.97
N PHE A 118 15.42 0.35 2.77
CA PHE A 118 14.32 0.82 3.62
C PHE A 118 13.77 -0.31 4.51
N ASN A 119 13.16 0.06 5.64
CA ASN A 119 12.30 -0.85 6.39
C ASN A 119 11.06 -1.11 5.53
N THR A 120 10.86 -2.38 5.18
CA THR A 120 9.71 -2.82 4.39
C THR A 120 8.91 -3.88 5.13
N ARG A 121 7.64 -4.01 4.75
CA ARG A 121 6.79 -5.11 5.17
C ARG A 121 5.99 -5.60 3.98
N VAL A 122 5.91 -6.93 3.84
CA VAL A 122 5.15 -7.57 2.77
C VAL A 122 3.83 -8.07 3.35
N CYS A 123 2.73 -7.57 2.81
CA CYS A 123 1.36 -7.94 3.13
C CYS A 123 0.80 -8.77 1.98
N ARG A 124 0.56 -10.07 2.22
CA ARG A 124 0.07 -11.02 1.22
C ARG A 124 -1.43 -11.20 1.34
N PRO A 125 -2.23 -10.94 0.30
CA PRO A 125 -3.68 -11.15 0.37
C PRO A 125 -4.00 -12.64 0.48
N HIS A 126 -4.61 -13.05 1.60
CA HIS A 126 -4.94 -14.44 1.86
C HIS A 126 -6.22 -14.85 1.11
N GLY A 127 -6.19 -15.99 0.41
CA GLY A 127 -7.35 -16.53 -0.30
C GLY A 127 -7.77 -15.77 -1.57
N LEU A 128 -6.97 -14.81 -2.05
CA LEU A 128 -7.23 -14.10 -3.30
C LEU A 128 -7.19 -15.08 -4.48
N GLN A 129 -8.27 -15.08 -5.27
CA GLN A 129 -8.40 -15.97 -6.43
C GLN A 129 -7.47 -15.52 -7.57
N ARG A 130 -7.04 -16.47 -8.39
CA ARG A 130 -6.11 -16.19 -9.51
C ARG A 130 -6.71 -15.20 -10.52
N ASP A 131 -7.99 -15.33 -10.83
CA ASP A 131 -8.68 -14.45 -11.79
C ASP A 131 -8.79 -13.02 -11.23
N ASP A 132 -9.06 -12.88 -9.94
CA ASP A 132 -9.13 -11.58 -9.26
C ASP A 132 -7.75 -10.93 -9.16
N LEU A 133 -6.69 -11.71 -8.92
CA LEU A 133 -5.31 -11.22 -9.03
C LEU A 133 -5.04 -10.66 -10.42
N GLN A 134 -5.44 -11.36 -11.50
CA GLN A 134 -5.26 -10.84 -12.86
C GLN A 134 -6.03 -9.54 -13.11
N ARG A 135 -7.25 -9.41 -12.58
CA ARG A 135 -8.04 -8.17 -12.66
C ARG A 135 -7.36 -7.02 -11.91
N ILE A 136 -6.84 -7.26 -10.72
CA ILE A 136 -6.06 -6.27 -9.96
C ILE A 136 -4.84 -5.81 -10.76
N LEU A 137 -4.07 -6.76 -11.33
CA LEU A 137 -2.91 -6.44 -12.14
C LEU A 137 -3.29 -5.64 -13.39
N ASN A 138 -4.38 -6.01 -14.08
CA ASN A 138 -4.89 -5.26 -15.24
C ASN A 138 -5.20 -3.81 -14.87
N GLU A 139 -5.93 -3.60 -13.78
CA GLU A 139 -6.35 -2.26 -13.36
C GLU A 139 -5.16 -1.38 -12.98
N VAL A 140 -4.24 -1.92 -12.18
CA VAL A 140 -3.06 -1.17 -11.73
C VAL A 140 -2.11 -0.86 -12.88
N LEU A 141 -1.86 -1.82 -13.78
CA LEU A 141 -0.99 -1.61 -14.94
C LEU A 141 -1.60 -0.64 -15.96
N ALA A 142 -2.93 -0.59 -16.09
CA ALA A 142 -3.60 0.38 -16.96
C ALA A 142 -3.39 1.84 -16.52
N GLN A 143 -2.97 2.06 -15.27
CA GLN A 143 -2.67 3.41 -14.76
C GLN A 143 -1.23 3.84 -15.03
N LEU A 144 -0.34 2.97 -15.51
CA LEU A 144 1.05 3.32 -15.79
C LEU A 144 1.19 4.56 -16.69
N GLY A 145 2.05 5.49 -16.30
CA GLY A 145 2.25 6.76 -16.99
C GLY A 145 1.16 7.81 -16.73
N SER A 146 0.09 7.47 -16.00
CA SER A 146 -0.92 8.45 -15.61
C SER A 146 -0.30 9.46 -14.64
N SER A 147 -0.34 10.73 -15.01
CA SER A 147 0.05 11.84 -14.14
C SER A 147 -1.13 12.21 -13.24
N TYR A 148 -0.88 12.36 -11.95
CA TYR A 148 -1.88 12.94 -11.06
C TYR A 148 -1.73 14.45 -11.00
N ASP A 149 -2.87 15.15 -11.12
CA ASP A 149 -2.93 16.59 -10.94
C ASP A 149 -2.75 16.90 -9.45
N LEU A 150 -1.51 17.11 -9.02
CA LEU A 150 -1.10 17.43 -7.65
C LEU A 150 -1.56 18.82 -7.20
N LYS A 151 -2.75 19.26 -7.64
CA LYS A 151 -3.29 20.61 -7.49
C LYS A 151 -3.24 21.14 -6.07
N ASN A 152 -3.12 20.28 -5.05
CA ASN A 152 -2.97 20.72 -3.66
C ASN A 152 -1.88 19.99 -2.84
N LEU A 153 -0.67 19.81 -3.38
CA LEU A 153 0.48 19.48 -2.52
C LEU A 153 0.73 20.59 -1.46
N LEU A 154 0.28 21.82 -1.73
CA LEU A 154 0.23 22.93 -0.75
C LEU A 154 -0.79 22.69 0.37
N ASP A 155 -1.89 21.97 0.13
CA ASP A 155 -2.77 21.53 1.20
C ASP A 155 -2.07 20.53 2.12
N LEU A 156 -1.02 19.85 1.63
CA LEU A 156 -0.15 19.06 2.48
C LEU A 156 0.78 19.91 3.33
N ALA A 157 1.25 21.03 2.80
CA ALA A 157 2.08 21.99 3.53
C ALA A 157 1.36 22.55 4.77
N ARG A 158 0.02 22.62 4.79
CA ARG A 158 -0.75 22.99 6.00
C ARG A 158 -0.65 21.95 7.12
N TYR A 159 -0.36 20.69 6.79
CA TYR A 159 -0.02 19.64 7.77
C TYR A 159 1.42 19.74 8.25
N PHE A 160 2.21 20.73 7.80
CA PHE A 160 3.48 21.12 8.43
C PHE A 160 3.30 22.32 9.38
N PHE A 161 2.11 22.92 9.46
CA PHE A 161 1.65 23.59 10.68
C PHE A 161 1.58 22.52 11.78
N PRO A 162 1.91 22.80 13.07
CA PRO A 162 2.27 21.77 14.03
C PRO A 162 1.21 20.66 14.05
N VAL A 163 1.54 19.52 13.43
CA VAL A 163 0.58 18.41 13.24
C VAL A 163 0.16 17.87 14.61
N SER A 164 1.00 18.13 15.63
CA SER A 164 0.72 18.03 17.06
C SER A 164 -0.60 18.67 17.50
N LEU A 165 -1.08 19.71 16.81
CA LEU A 165 -2.32 20.43 17.13
C LEU A 165 -3.58 19.74 16.60
N ILE A 166 -3.49 18.77 15.68
CA ILE A 166 -4.68 18.08 15.15
C ILE A 166 -5.11 16.96 16.12
N PRO A 167 -6.31 17.07 16.74
CA PRO A 167 -6.81 16.04 17.66
C PRO A 167 -6.97 14.69 16.95
N ARG A 168 -6.66 13.60 17.66
CA ARG A 168 -6.63 12.22 17.10
C ARG A 168 -7.89 11.86 16.31
N ARG A 169 -9.07 12.26 16.79
CA ARG A 169 -10.37 12.00 16.16
C ARG A 169 -10.56 12.61 14.76
N PHE A 170 -9.82 13.67 14.43
CA PHE A 170 -9.94 14.36 13.15
C PHE A 170 -8.85 13.97 12.14
N ARG A 171 -7.77 13.29 12.56
CA ARG A 171 -6.62 12.98 11.70
C ARG A 171 -6.98 12.14 10.48
N ARG A 172 -7.84 11.13 10.64
CA ARG A 172 -8.29 10.29 9.51
C ARG A 172 -9.14 11.07 8.51
N ARG A 173 -10.02 11.96 8.99
CA ARG A 173 -10.83 12.86 8.13
C ARG A 173 -9.99 13.95 7.47
N ALA A 174 -8.87 14.33 8.06
CA ALA A 174 -7.93 15.26 7.45
C ALA A 174 -7.37 14.70 6.12
N LEU A 175 -7.31 13.37 5.97
CA LEU A 175 -6.94 12.75 4.69
C LEU A 175 -8.00 12.97 3.59
N ASP A 176 -9.28 13.06 3.95
CA ASP A 176 -10.39 13.36 3.03
C ASP A 176 -10.52 14.86 2.71
N PHE A 177 -10.20 15.72 3.68
CA PHE A 177 -10.38 17.16 3.55
C PHE A 177 -9.19 17.75 2.80
N GLY A 178 -9.25 17.84 1.48
CA GLY A 178 -8.22 18.47 0.65
C GLY A 178 -8.10 17.80 -0.71
N SER A 179 -8.34 18.53 -1.78
CA SER A 179 -8.32 18.05 -3.17
C SER A 179 -6.91 17.75 -3.71
N GLY A 180 -5.95 17.40 -2.85
CA GLY A 180 -4.58 17.05 -3.21
C GLY A 180 -4.05 16.05 -2.20
N LEU A 181 -4.29 14.77 -2.49
CA LEU A 181 -3.87 13.68 -1.64
C LEU A 181 -2.33 13.51 -1.72
N PRO A 182 -1.64 13.20 -0.61
CA PRO A 182 -0.24 12.83 -0.64
C PRO A 182 -0.02 11.65 -1.57
N THR A 183 1.18 11.58 -2.14
CA THR A 183 1.68 10.47 -2.97
C THR A 183 1.40 9.09 -2.39
N ALA A 184 1.52 8.93 -1.07
CA ALA A 184 1.19 7.69 -0.38
C ALA A 184 -0.31 7.38 -0.28
N VAL A 185 -1.14 8.41 -0.11
CA VAL A 185 -2.61 8.26 -0.15
C VAL A 185 -3.02 7.94 -1.59
N MET A 186 -2.31 8.45 -2.60
CA MET A 186 -2.53 8.07 -4.00
C MET A 186 -2.14 6.62 -4.27
N CYS A 187 -0.98 6.16 -3.80
CA CYS A 187 -0.57 4.77 -3.90
C CYS A 187 -1.57 3.82 -3.27
N SER A 188 -1.94 4.11 -2.01
CA SER A 188 -2.90 3.30 -1.27
C SER A 188 -4.29 3.36 -1.88
N SER A 189 -4.73 4.51 -2.39
CA SER A 189 -6.01 4.63 -3.11
C SER A 189 -6.05 3.80 -4.37
N LEU A 190 -5.00 3.86 -5.21
CA LEU A 190 -4.89 3.10 -6.45
C LEU A 190 -5.00 1.59 -6.16
N ILE A 191 -4.17 1.11 -5.23
CA ILE A 191 -4.13 -0.30 -4.86
C ILE A 191 -5.44 -0.71 -4.19
N ALA A 192 -5.96 0.11 -3.26
CA ALA A 192 -7.20 -0.17 -2.56
C ALA A 192 -8.40 -0.27 -3.50
N ARG A 193 -8.49 0.61 -4.48
CA ARG A 193 -9.53 0.57 -5.51
C ARG A 193 -9.49 -0.76 -6.27
N ALA A 194 -8.31 -1.19 -6.71
CA ALA A 194 -8.14 -2.45 -7.44
C ALA A 194 -8.60 -3.66 -6.62
N PHE A 195 -8.19 -3.76 -5.34
CA PHE A 195 -8.67 -4.82 -4.44
C PHE A 195 -10.19 -4.75 -4.19
N GLN A 196 -10.73 -3.55 -3.98
CA GLN A 196 -12.15 -3.37 -3.71
C GLN A 196 -13.05 -3.71 -4.91
N ASN A 197 -12.57 -3.46 -6.14
CA ASN A 197 -13.30 -3.77 -7.37
C ASN A 197 -13.50 -5.27 -7.57
N VAL A 198 -12.55 -6.09 -7.14
CA VAL A 198 -12.72 -7.56 -7.09
C VAL A 198 -13.41 -8.03 -5.81
N GLY A 199 -13.87 -7.11 -4.96
CA GLY A 199 -14.56 -7.42 -3.71
C GLY A 199 -13.66 -7.90 -2.58
N PHE A 200 -12.33 -7.81 -2.73
CA PHE A 200 -11.40 -8.22 -1.69
C PHE A 200 -11.37 -7.19 -0.53
N PRO A 201 -11.59 -7.62 0.72
CA PRO A 201 -11.62 -6.71 1.87
C PRO A 201 -10.21 -6.29 2.31
N ILE A 202 -10.01 -5.00 2.57
CA ILE A 202 -8.81 -4.48 3.24
C ILE A 202 -9.14 -4.28 4.72
N LEU A 203 -9.90 -3.25 5.08
CA LEU A 203 -10.39 -3.07 6.45
C LEU A 203 -11.86 -2.63 6.42
N PRO A 204 -12.78 -3.54 6.03
CA PRO A 204 -14.18 -3.21 5.86
C PRO A 204 -14.83 -2.90 7.21
N ALA A 205 -15.73 -1.92 7.23
CA ALA A 205 -16.62 -1.74 8.38
C ALA A 205 -17.65 -2.87 8.38
N THR A 206 -17.73 -3.62 9.48
CA THR A 206 -18.69 -4.72 9.66
C THR A 206 -19.84 -4.27 10.53
N THR A 207 -21.07 -4.34 10.01
CA THR A 207 -22.28 -4.21 10.82
C THR A 207 -22.91 -5.59 11.02
N PRO A 208 -23.34 -5.96 12.25
CA PRO A 208 -24.13 -7.17 12.46
C PRO A 208 -25.34 -7.15 11.53
N ALA A 209 -25.73 -8.28 10.93
CA ALA A 209 -26.95 -8.34 10.15
C ALA A 209 -28.16 -8.01 11.04
N THR A 210 -28.68 -6.79 10.93
CA THR A 210 -29.78 -6.26 11.76
C THR A 210 -31.14 -6.85 11.40
N THR A 211 -31.23 -7.74 10.42
CA THR A 211 -32.50 -8.36 10.04
C THR A 211 -32.81 -9.47 11.06
N PRO A 212 -33.86 -9.33 11.90
CA PRO A 212 -34.35 -10.46 12.67
C PRO A 212 -34.73 -11.55 11.68
N ARG A 213 -33.95 -12.64 11.68
CA ARG A 213 -34.24 -13.79 10.83
C ARG A 213 -35.64 -14.28 11.24
N PRO A 214 -36.61 -14.38 10.31
CA PRO A 214 -37.96 -14.79 10.65
C PRO A 214 -37.90 -16.13 11.41
N ARG A 215 -38.72 -16.27 12.46
CA ARG A 215 -38.88 -17.53 13.21
C ARG A 215 -39.35 -18.61 12.23
N ARG A 216 -38.41 -19.40 11.72
CA ARG A 216 -38.64 -20.46 10.73
C ARG A 216 -38.83 -21.81 11.42
N ARG A 217 -39.54 -22.72 10.75
CA ARG A 217 -39.87 -24.05 11.27
C ARG A 217 -38.59 -24.85 11.54
N LEU A 218 -38.62 -25.73 12.54
CA LEU A 218 -37.50 -26.60 12.96
C LEU A 218 -36.85 -27.36 11.79
N ARG A 219 -37.64 -27.72 10.77
CA ARG A 219 -37.17 -28.40 9.54
C ARG A 219 -36.22 -27.55 8.68
N ASP A 220 -36.30 -26.22 8.74
CA ASP A 220 -35.41 -25.32 7.99
C ASP A 220 -34.04 -25.16 8.65
N TYR A 221 -33.95 -25.41 9.97
CA TYR A 221 -32.70 -25.35 10.74
C TYR A 221 -31.76 -26.52 10.40
N LEU A 222 -32.32 -27.72 10.15
CA LEU A 222 -31.54 -28.93 9.84
C LEU A 222 -31.03 -28.97 8.40
N ARG A 223 -31.51 -28.09 7.52
CA ARG A 223 -31.26 -28.14 6.08
C ARG A 223 -30.37 -27.03 5.53
N ARG A 224 -29.92 -26.08 6.36
CA ARG A 224 -29.22 -24.89 5.88
C ARG A 224 -27.75 -24.88 6.30
N PRO A 225 -26.82 -24.70 5.34
CA PRO A 225 -25.45 -24.33 5.67
C PRO A 225 -25.47 -23.03 6.49
N SER A 226 -24.72 -22.99 7.58
CA SER A 226 -24.42 -21.75 8.30
C SER A 226 -23.83 -20.74 7.31
N ASP A 227 -24.40 -19.54 7.26
CA ASP A 227 -23.82 -18.45 6.48
C ASP A 227 -22.42 -18.15 7.04
N PRO A 228 -21.34 -18.36 6.26
CA PRO A 228 -19.98 -18.15 6.73
C PRO A 228 -19.69 -16.68 7.04
N TYR A 229 -20.52 -15.76 6.54
CA TYR A 229 -20.32 -14.31 6.65
C TYR A 229 -21.59 -13.61 7.16
N PRO A 230 -21.95 -13.77 8.46
CA PRO A 230 -23.18 -13.22 9.02
C PRO A 230 -23.20 -11.69 9.15
N ALA A 231 -22.09 -11.00 8.88
CA ALA A 231 -21.97 -9.56 8.94
C ALA A 231 -22.08 -8.92 7.56
N VAL A 232 -22.64 -7.70 7.50
CA VAL A 232 -22.62 -6.88 6.29
C VAL A 232 -21.30 -6.14 6.23
N PHE A 233 -20.53 -6.36 5.16
CA PHE A 233 -19.26 -5.70 4.89
C PHE A 233 -19.50 -4.42 4.09
N ARG A 234 -19.03 -3.28 4.62
CA ARG A 234 -19.04 -2.00 3.91
C ARG A 234 -17.62 -1.61 3.53
N ARG A 235 -17.43 -1.35 2.23
CA ARG A 235 -16.15 -0.87 1.69
C ARG A 235 -15.89 0.55 2.20
N GLU A 236 -14.67 0.79 2.64
CA GLU A 236 -14.17 2.14 2.94
C GLU A 236 -13.89 2.88 1.63
N ARG A 237 -13.95 4.21 1.62
CA ARG A 237 -13.53 4.98 0.44
C ARG A 237 -12.04 4.73 0.15
N PRO A 238 -11.62 4.42 -1.09
CA PRO A 238 -10.21 4.21 -1.42
C PRO A 238 -9.30 5.35 -0.98
N THR A 239 -9.78 6.60 -1.06
CA THR A 239 -9.06 7.82 -0.64
C THR A 239 -8.75 7.90 0.84
N LEU A 240 -9.46 7.12 1.67
CA LEU A 240 -9.24 7.02 3.11
C LEU A 240 -8.41 5.80 3.51
N VAL A 241 -8.13 4.91 2.55
CA VAL A 241 -7.26 3.77 2.80
C VAL A 241 -5.83 4.26 2.84
N THR A 242 -5.11 3.80 3.84
CA THR A 242 -3.73 4.19 4.14
C THR A 242 -2.83 2.95 4.10
N PRO A 243 -1.51 3.10 3.98
CA PRO A 243 -0.58 1.96 4.08
C PRO A 243 -0.81 1.11 5.34
N ARG A 244 -1.19 1.75 6.46
CA ARG A 244 -1.51 1.08 7.73
C ARG A 244 -2.66 0.08 7.61
N ASP A 245 -3.67 0.36 6.79
CA ASP A 245 -4.87 -0.48 6.73
C ASP A 245 -4.58 -1.85 6.13
N PHE A 246 -3.57 -1.97 5.24
CA PHE A 246 -3.07 -3.25 4.75
C PHE A 246 -2.32 -4.03 5.84
N ASP A 247 -1.57 -3.35 6.71
CA ASP A 247 -0.84 -3.98 7.83
C ASP A 247 -1.78 -4.50 8.92
N LEU A 248 -2.87 -3.77 9.20
CA LEU A 248 -3.85 -4.13 10.23
C LEU A 248 -4.94 -5.08 9.74
N SER A 249 -5.07 -5.26 8.43
CA SER A 249 -6.10 -6.08 7.85
C SER A 249 -5.94 -7.55 8.26
N PRO A 250 -7.01 -8.22 8.75
CA PRO A 250 -6.96 -9.66 9.00
C PRO A 250 -6.95 -10.50 7.72
N TYR A 251 -7.16 -9.87 6.55
CA TYR A 251 -7.20 -10.54 5.24
C TYR A 251 -5.84 -10.54 4.54
N PHE A 252 -4.84 -9.86 5.13
CA PHE A 252 -3.47 -9.86 4.65
C PHE A 252 -2.56 -10.55 5.66
N GLU A 253 -1.81 -11.53 5.19
CA GLU A 253 -0.77 -12.20 5.94
C GLU A 253 0.50 -11.33 5.94
N ILE A 254 1.14 -11.18 7.11
CA ILE A 254 2.43 -10.48 7.21
C ILE A 254 3.56 -11.47 6.98
N VAL A 255 4.18 -11.39 5.80
CA VAL A 255 5.28 -12.27 5.40
C VAL A 255 6.57 -11.85 6.13
N LYS A 256 7.15 -12.78 6.88
CA LYS A 256 8.40 -12.56 7.64
C LYS A 256 9.60 -13.04 6.83
N LEU A 257 10.53 -12.12 6.55
CA LEU A 257 11.71 -12.37 5.70
C LEU A 257 12.93 -12.85 6.51
N ASN A 258 12.70 -13.62 7.57
CA ASN A 258 13.73 -13.92 8.58
C ASN A 258 14.28 -15.35 8.48
N GLY A 259 13.88 -16.13 7.46
CA GLY A 259 14.35 -17.50 7.24
C GLY A 259 14.03 -18.47 8.40
N LEU A 260 13.25 -18.06 9.41
CA LEU A 260 12.92 -18.90 10.57
C LEU A 260 12.06 -20.10 10.14
N GLU A 261 11.26 -19.95 9.10
CA GLU A 261 10.47 -21.03 8.48
C GLU A 261 11.36 -22.13 7.88
N ALA A 262 12.61 -21.83 7.51
CA ALA A 262 13.57 -22.81 7.01
C ALA A 262 14.20 -23.69 8.11
N GLY A 263 13.73 -23.57 9.36
CA GLY A 263 13.91 -24.57 10.40
C GLY A 263 15.33 -24.68 10.96
N LYS A 264 15.87 -23.60 11.55
CA LYS A 264 17.09 -23.66 12.40
C LYS A 264 17.10 -22.63 13.55
N PHE A 265 15.95 -22.10 13.94
CA PHE A 265 15.88 -21.13 15.04
C PHE A 265 15.71 -21.84 16.39
N ASP A 266 16.74 -21.74 17.24
CA ASP A 266 16.71 -22.17 18.63
C ASP A 266 17.08 -20.98 19.52
N TYR A 267 16.06 -20.31 20.05
CA TYR A 267 16.24 -19.11 20.88
C TYR A 267 17.05 -19.36 22.15
N ARG A 268 17.15 -20.63 22.61
CA ARG A 268 17.91 -21.00 23.82
C ARG A 268 19.42 -20.95 23.59
N ARG A 269 19.88 -20.96 22.34
CA ARG A 269 21.30 -20.81 21.97
C ARG A 269 21.74 -19.35 21.86
N ILE A 270 20.83 -18.40 22.03
CA ILE A 270 21.16 -16.97 21.99
C ILE A 270 21.97 -16.63 23.24
N LYS A 271 23.20 -16.14 23.03
CA LYS A 271 24.02 -15.55 24.08
C LYS A 271 23.69 -14.05 24.17
N TRP A 272 23.09 -13.67 25.28
CA TRP A 272 22.82 -12.28 25.62
C TRP A 272 24.08 -11.65 26.25
N ALA A 273 24.33 -10.37 25.94
CA ALA A 273 25.40 -9.57 26.54
C ALA A 273 24.87 -8.77 27.73
#